data_AF-X0P9B5-F1
#
_entry.id   AF-X0P9B5-F1
#
_cell.length_a   1.000
_cell.length_b   1.000
_cell.length_c   1.000
_cell.angle_alpha   90.00
_cell.angle_beta   90.00
_cell.angle_gamma   90.00
#
_symmetry.space_group_name_H-M   'P 1'
#
loop_
_entity.id
_entity.type
_entity.pdbx_description
1 polymer ?
#
loop_
_entity_poly.entity_id
_entity_poly.type
_entity_poly.pdbx_seq_one_letter_code
_entity_poly.pdbx_strand_id
1 'polypeptide(L)'
;MIAQKWQAGLVKCRLGILSKDDTHLLMAAAAGAGFAGVYNAPVTGMFFCVEVLFKKISLRSVSVSLTMSIIATLISDAVKGTAPYYLVGKNAFQAQFLPIAVLIAILCGLLGALFRKSFKWAERQKPRNSKMLWQLPLASLLTGLVSINFPQIMGNGRALAQFSFNTTDNHLLLILLFGAIAKYLVTVLTIRAGAFGGTLTPSVAIGGAVGAIIGILILPFMAIPIWQSALLGGCSLLAASQQAPLMALFMIFEVCHLGSMALVPLGLGVAIAIAVSRLVLNPSN
;
A
#
# COMPACT_ATOMS: atom_id res chain seq x y z
N MET A 1 24.92 -11.59 -21.05
CA MET A 1 26.22 -12.28 -20.88
C MET A 1 26.54 -12.65 -19.42
N ILE A 2 26.41 -11.74 -18.43
CA ILE A 2 26.66 -12.04 -17.00
C ILE A 2 25.66 -13.07 -16.44
N ALA A 3 24.36 -12.91 -16.72
CA ALA A 3 23.33 -13.84 -16.24
C ALA A 3 23.55 -15.29 -16.72
N GLN A 4 23.98 -15.47 -17.98
CA GLN A 4 24.29 -16.80 -18.53
C GLN A 4 25.52 -17.43 -17.85
N LYS A 5 26.57 -16.64 -17.57
CA LYS A 5 27.75 -17.11 -16.83
C LYS A 5 27.39 -17.48 -15.38
N TRP A 6 26.53 -16.69 -14.74
CA TRP A 6 26.04 -16.96 -13.38
C TRP A 6 25.21 -18.24 -13.34
N GLN A 7 24.32 -18.44 -14.31
CA GLN A 7 23.50 -19.64 -14.42
C GLN A 7 24.35 -20.90 -14.68
N ALA A 8 25.36 -20.80 -15.54
CA ALA A 8 26.33 -21.88 -15.75
C ALA A 8 27.10 -22.22 -14.46
N GLY A 9 27.47 -21.21 -13.67
CA GLY A 9 28.10 -21.40 -12.35
C GLY A 9 27.18 -22.11 -11.34
N LEU A 10 25.93 -21.69 -11.25
CA LEU A 10 24.93 -22.32 -10.37
C LEU A 10 24.66 -23.78 -10.77
N VAL A 11 24.55 -24.07 -12.06
CA VAL A 11 24.37 -25.44 -12.57
C VAL A 11 25.60 -26.29 -12.25
N LYS A 12 26.82 -25.76 -12.42
CA LYS A 12 28.08 -26.44 -12.10
C LYS A 12 28.19 -26.79 -10.61
N CYS A 13 27.66 -25.94 -9.73
CA CYS A 13 27.62 -26.18 -8.28
C CYS A 13 26.42 -27.02 -7.81
N ARG A 14 25.62 -27.60 -8.71
CA ARG A 14 24.32 -28.27 -8.41
C ARG A 14 23.29 -27.37 -7.69
N LEU A 15 23.51 -26.06 -7.65
CA LEU A 15 22.59 -25.06 -7.11
C LEU A 15 21.55 -24.58 -8.14
N GLY A 16 21.65 -25.04 -9.39
CA GLY A 16 20.83 -24.57 -10.52
C GLY A 16 19.58 -25.40 -10.85
N ILE A 17 19.35 -26.54 -10.19
CA ILE A 17 18.17 -27.38 -10.43
C ILE A 17 17.17 -27.12 -9.30
N LEU A 18 16.42 -26.04 -9.44
CA LEU A 18 15.34 -25.71 -8.51
C LEU A 18 14.06 -26.39 -8.97
N SER A 19 13.27 -26.87 -8.00
CA SER A 19 11.90 -27.27 -8.29
C SER A 19 11.10 -26.06 -8.79
N LYS A 20 9.96 -26.30 -9.46
CA LYS A 20 9.06 -25.20 -9.88
C LYS A 20 8.57 -24.40 -8.67
N ASP A 21 8.30 -25.08 -7.56
CA ASP A 21 7.88 -24.45 -6.31
C ASP A 21 8.99 -23.58 -5.70
N ASP A 22 10.24 -24.05 -5.73
CA ASP A 22 11.40 -23.30 -5.22
C ASP A 22 11.69 -22.07 -6.08
N THR A 23 11.57 -22.21 -7.40
CA THR A 23 11.68 -21.10 -8.35
C THR A 23 10.61 -20.05 -8.08
N HIS A 24 9.36 -20.47 -7.89
CA HIS A 24 8.26 -19.56 -7.60
C HIS A 24 8.44 -18.86 -6.24
N LEU A 25 8.88 -19.58 -5.21
CA LEU A 25 9.19 -19.02 -3.90
C LEU A 25 10.30 -17.97 -3.99
N LEU A 26 11.41 -18.27 -4.67
CA LEU A 26 12.54 -17.34 -4.80
C LEU A 26 12.17 -16.10 -5.61
N MET A 27 11.36 -16.23 -6.67
CA MET A 27 10.85 -15.08 -7.42
C MET A 27 9.93 -14.19 -6.57
N ALA A 28 9.02 -14.80 -5.80
CA ALA A 28 8.13 -14.08 -4.89
C ALA A 28 8.91 -13.42 -3.74
N ALA A 29 9.89 -14.13 -3.17
CA ALA A 29 10.75 -13.63 -2.11
C ALA A 29 11.66 -12.50 -2.60
N ALA A 30 12.19 -12.57 -3.82
CA ALA A 30 12.94 -11.48 -4.44
C ALA A 30 12.09 -10.23 -4.67
N ALA A 31 10.83 -10.40 -5.10
CA ALA A 31 9.89 -9.28 -5.21
C ALA A 31 9.56 -8.68 -3.83
N GLY A 32 9.36 -9.52 -2.81
CA GLY A 32 9.21 -9.09 -1.40
C GLY A 32 10.44 -8.35 -0.86
N ALA A 33 11.64 -8.82 -1.19
CA ALA A 33 12.89 -8.16 -0.82
C ALA A 33 13.05 -6.80 -1.49
N GLY A 34 12.68 -6.69 -2.78
CA GLY A 34 12.61 -5.40 -3.47
C GLY A 34 11.64 -4.43 -2.79
N PHE A 35 10.48 -4.93 -2.36
CA PHE A 35 9.55 -4.15 -1.55
C PHE A 35 10.20 -3.68 -0.24
N ALA A 36 10.81 -4.59 0.51
CA ALA A 36 11.48 -4.29 1.78
C ALA A 36 12.57 -3.23 1.60
N GLY A 37 13.40 -3.33 0.56
CA GLY A 37 14.44 -2.33 0.26
C GLY A 37 13.92 -0.98 -0.24
N VAL A 38 12.68 -0.90 -0.74
CA VAL A 38 12.07 0.39 -1.10
C VAL A 38 11.55 1.12 0.15
N TYR A 39 10.93 0.38 1.07
CA TYR A 39 10.18 0.93 2.21
C TYR A 39 10.86 0.76 3.56
N ASN A 40 12.04 0.14 3.60
CA ASN A 40 12.72 -0.26 4.82
C ASN A 40 11.87 -1.12 5.76
N ALA A 41 11.18 -2.11 5.17
CA ALA A 41 10.09 -2.84 5.81
C ALA A 41 10.23 -4.35 5.59
N PRO A 42 11.12 -5.03 6.35
CA PRO A 42 11.45 -6.44 6.12
C PRO A 42 10.29 -7.39 6.41
N VAL A 43 9.49 -7.14 7.46
CA VAL A 43 8.33 -7.98 7.80
C VAL A 43 7.24 -7.83 6.74
N THR A 44 7.06 -6.62 6.24
CA THR A 44 6.14 -6.32 5.14
C THR A 44 6.55 -7.02 3.85
N GLY A 45 7.83 -7.02 3.50
CA GLY A 45 8.36 -7.75 2.35
C GLY A 45 8.10 -9.26 2.43
N MET A 46 8.25 -9.85 3.61
CA MET A 46 7.92 -11.25 3.87
C MET A 46 6.42 -11.51 3.69
N PHE A 47 5.54 -10.72 4.30
CA PHE A 47 4.09 -10.89 4.11
C PHE A 47 3.66 -10.65 2.66
N PHE A 48 4.26 -9.68 1.96
CA PHE A 48 4.01 -9.49 0.54
C PHE A 48 4.36 -10.74 -0.28
N CYS A 49 5.46 -11.41 0.04
CA CYS A 49 5.80 -12.69 -0.56
C CYS A 49 4.74 -13.76 -0.24
N VAL A 50 4.49 -14.08 1.04
CA VAL A 50 3.68 -15.25 1.42
C VAL A 50 2.18 -15.06 1.26
N GLU A 51 1.68 -13.83 1.38
CA GLU A 51 0.24 -13.50 1.34
C GLU A 51 -0.23 -13.06 -0.06
N VAL A 52 0.60 -12.30 -0.80
CA VAL A 52 0.18 -11.71 -2.09
C VAL A 52 0.66 -12.54 -3.29
N LEU A 53 1.95 -12.87 -3.33
CA LEU A 53 2.58 -13.47 -4.52
C LEU A 53 2.60 -15.00 -4.47
N PHE A 54 3.23 -15.57 -3.45
CA PHE A 54 3.42 -17.01 -3.30
C PHE A 54 2.16 -17.73 -2.80
N LYS A 55 1.35 -17.06 -1.97
CA LYS A 55 0.06 -17.53 -1.42
C LYS A 55 0.12 -18.90 -0.73
N LYS A 56 1.27 -19.25 -0.16
CA LYS A 56 1.47 -20.45 0.66
C LYS A 56 2.29 -20.03 1.88
N ILE A 57 1.76 -20.30 3.08
CA ILE A 57 2.47 -20.02 4.33
C ILE A 57 3.03 -21.33 4.86
N SER A 58 4.35 -21.39 4.94
CA SER A 58 5.12 -22.47 5.57
C SER A 58 6.35 -21.88 6.24
N LEU A 59 6.90 -22.57 7.23
CA LEU A 59 8.14 -22.15 7.90
C LEU A 59 9.24 -21.86 6.86
N ARG A 60 9.36 -22.72 5.84
CA ARG A 60 10.30 -22.51 4.72
C ARG A 60 10.06 -21.19 3.98
N SER A 61 8.83 -20.93 3.56
CA SER A 61 8.51 -19.71 2.81
C SER A 61 8.73 -18.43 3.63
N VAL A 62 8.38 -18.46 4.92
CA VAL A 62 8.58 -17.36 5.86
C VAL A 62 10.07 -17.12 6.06
N SER A 63 10.85 -18.16 6.39
CA SER A 63 12.30 -18.02 6.61
C SER A 63 13.03 -17.49 5.38
N VAL A 64 12.74 -18.02 4.18
CA VAL A 64 13.40 -17.56 2.94
C VAL A 64 13.04 -16.10 2.63
N SER A 65 11.75 -15.77 2.65
CA SER A 65 11.30 -14.42 2.30
C SER A 65 11.71 -13.36 3.31
N LEU A 66 11.67 -13.69 4.61
CA LEU A 66 12.14 -12.80 5.67
C LEU A 66 13.65 -12.56 5.56
N THR A 67 14.44 -13.61 5.36
CA THR A 67 15.91 -13.48 5.23
C THR A 67 16.27 -12.57 4.05
N MET A 68 15.68 -12.79 2.88
CA MET A 68 15.92 -11.94 1.72
C MET A 68 15.47 -10.49 1.96
N SER A 69 14.33 -10.29 2.63
CA SER A 69 13.81 -8.97 2.95
C SER A 69 14.68 -8.21 3.96
N ILE A 70 15.22 -8.91 4.97
CA ILE A 70 16.19 -8.35 5.92
C ILE A 70 17.45 -7.91 5.19
N ILE A 71 18.02 -8.75 4.32
CA ILE A 71 19.24 -8.39 3.57
C ILE A 71 18.98 -7.13 2.72
N ALA A 72 17.85 -7.06 2.01
CA ALA A 72 17.51 -5.87 1.22
C ALA A 72 17.28 -4.62 2.07
N THR A 73 16.72 -4.77 3.27
CA THR A 73 16.52 -3.68 4.24
C THR A 73 17.86 -3.17 4.75
N LEU A 74 18.78 -4.05 5.16
CA LEU A 74 20.13 -3.66 5.61
C LEU A 74 20.91 -2.90 4.53
N ILE A 75 20.78 -3.30 3.26
CA ILE A 75 21.37 -2.58 2.14
C ILE A 75 20.70 -1.21 1.95
N SER A 76 19.36 -1.14 2.05
CA SER A 76 18.62 0.12 1.97
C SER A 76 19.02 1.08 3.08
N ASP A 77 19.14 0.60 4.31
CA ASP A 77 19.58 1.38 5.47
C ASP A 77 20.96 2.00 5.26
N ALA A 78 21.91 1.22 4.74
CA ALA A 78 23.25 1.70 4.47
C ALA A 78 23.30 2.82 3.40
N VAL A 79 22.33 2.85 2.47
CA VAL A 79 22.29 3.80 1.35
C VAL A 79 21.39 5.00 1.61
N LYS A 80 20.19 4.79 2.16
CA LYS A 80 19.15 5.82 2.32
C LYS A 80 19.01 6.30 3.77
N GLY A 81 19.55 5.55 4.73
CA GLY A 81 19.34 5.77 6.16
C GLY A 81 18.03 5.16 6.69
N THR A 82 17.82 5.33 7.99
CA THR A 82 16.76 4.69 8.79
C THR A 82 15.57 5.62 9.06
N ALA A 83 15.39 6.67 8.25
CA ALA A 83 14.26 7.59 8.45
C ALA A 83 12.93 6.91 8.06
N PRO A 84 11.84 7.10 8.83
CA PRO A 84 10.54 6.56 8.47
C PRO A 84 10.06 7.11 7.13
N TYR A 85 9.38 6.26 6.35
CA TYR A 85 8.86 6.62 5.03
C TYR A 85 7.73 7.65 5.13
N TYR A 86 6.90 7.53 6.18
CA TYR A 86 5.86 8.50 6.55
C TYR A 86 6.12 9.05 7.95
N LEU A 87 6.05 10.37 8.06
CA LEU A 87 6.09 11.06 9.35
C LEU A 87 4.68 11.11 9.93
N VAL A 88 4.53 10.70 11.19
CA VAL A 88 3.26 10.70 11.90
C VAL A 88 3.43 11.26 13.31
N GLY A 89 2.33 11.59 13.97
CA GLY A 89 2.35 12.01 15.38
C GLY A 89 2.87 10.91 16.31
N LYS A 90 3.39 11.31 17.46
CA LYS A 90 4.01 10.39 18.44
C LYS A 90 3.07 9.92 19.55
N ASN A 91 1.87 10.48 19.62
CA ASN A 91 0.92 10.19 20.70
C ASN A 91 0.40 8.76 20.57
N ALA A 92 0.30 8.06 21.70
CA ALA A 92 -0.29 6.73 21.73
C ALA A 92 -1.76 6.76 21.28
N PHE A 93 -2.22 5.67 20.66
CA PHE A 93 -3.63 5.47 20.39
C PHE A 93 -4.37 5.28 21.72
N GLN A 94 -5.43 6.07 21.93
CA GLN A 94 -6.27 5.99 23.12
C GLN A 94 -7.48 5.10 22.87
N ALA A 95 -8.00 4.44 23.90
CA ALA A 95 -9.15 3.54 23.78
C ALA A 95 -10.41 4.22 23.21
N GLN A 96 -10.58 5.52 23.46
CA GLN A 96 -11.66 6.33 22.89
C GLN A 96 -11.67 6.40 21.36
N PHE A 97 -10.56 6.02 20.70
CA PHE A 97 -10.46 5.95 19.25
C PHE A 97 -11.22 4.76 18.64
N LEU A 98 -11.48 3.70 19.41
CA LEU A 98 -11.99 2.43 18.89
C LEU A 98 -13.35 2.54 18.16
N PRO A 99 -14.35 3.30 18.65
CA PRO A 99 -15.62 3.45 17.93
C PRO A 99 -15.46 4.12 16.57
N ILE A 100 -14.63 5.17 16.48
CA ILE A 100 -14.32 5.83 15.21
C ILE A 100 -13.56 4.89 14.29
N ALA A 101 -12.68 4.06 14.85
CA ALA A 101 -11.92 3.11 14.07
C ALA A 101 -12.81 2.13 13.29
N VAL A 102 -13.91 1.68 13.91
CA VAL A 102 -14.94 0.85 13.27
C VAL A 102 -15.56 1.57 12.07
N LEU A 103 -15.99 2.83 12.25
CA LEU A 103 -16.61 3.62 11.18
C LEU A 103 -15.66 3.82 9.99
N ILE A 104 -14.42 4.23 10.27
CA ILE A 104 -13.38 4.41 9.24
C ILE A 104 -13.13 3.10 8.50
N ALA A 105 -13.03 1.98 9.22
CA ALA A 105 -12.76 0.68 8.64
C ALA A 105 -13.90 0.18 7.75
N ILE A 106 -15.17 0.39 8.13
CA ILE A 106 -16.32 0.03 7.29
C ILE A 106 -16.28 0.82 5.98
N LEU A 107 -16.14 2.14 6.06
CA LEU A 107 -16.09 3.00 4.87
C LEU A 107 -14.90 2.67 3.98
N CYS A 108 -13.71 2.48 4.55
CA CYS A 108 -12.52 2.08 3.82
C CYS A 108 -12.62 0.65 3.24
N GLY A 109 -13.37 -0.24 3.88
CA GLY A 109 -13.69 -1.57 3.36
C GLY A 109 -14.54 -1.52 2.09
N LEU A 110 -15.61 -0.71 2.11
CA LEU A 110 -16.48 -0.46 0.95
C LEU A 110 -15.69 0.19 -0.20
N LEU A 111 -14.98 1.29 0.10
CA LEU A 111 -14.18 2.01 -0.87
C LEU A 111 -13.04 1.13 -1.41
N GLY A 112 -12.39 0.34 -0.55
CA GLY A 112 -11.33 -0.59 -0.95
C GLY A 112 -11.83 -1.68 -1.92
N ALA A 113 -13.06 -2.17 -1.73
CA ALA A 113 -13.69 -3.09 -2.69
C ALA A 113 -13.91 -2.44 -4.07
N LEU A 114 -14.42 -1.19 -4.09
CA LEU A 114 -14.56 -0.40 -5.31
C LEU A 114 -13.20 -0.19 -5.98
N PHE A 115 -12.20 0.22 -5.20
CA PHE A 115 -10.83 0.47 -5.65
C PHE A 115 -10.24 -0.75 -6.35
N ARG A 116 -10.39 -1.92 -5.72
CA ARG A 116 -9.95 -3.21 -6.29
C ARG A 116 -10.64 -3.51 -7.61
N LYS A 117 -11.96 -3.29 -7.72
CA LYS A 117 -12.72 -3.51 -8.97
C LYS A 117 -12.20 -2.56 -10.07
N SER A 118 -12.02 -1.28 -9.77
CA SER A 118 -11.56 -0.27 -10.72
C SER A 118 -10.13 -0.52 -11.22
N PHE A 119 -9.20 -0.90 -10.34
CA PHE A 119 -7.83 -1.22 -10.76
C PHE A 119 -7.74 -2.50 -11.58
N LYS A 120 -8.50 -3.54 -11.22
CA LYS A 120 -8.59 -4.74 -12.05
C LYS A 120 -9.18 -4.44 -13.42
N TRP A 121 -10.19 -3.57 -13.49
CA TRP A 121 -10.75 -3.11 -14.75
C TRP A 121 -9.71 -2.33 -15.56
N ALA A 122 -8.98 -1.40 -14.94
CA ALA A 122 -7.95 -0.60 -15.61
C ALA A 122 -6.85 -1.48 -16.21
N GLU A 123 -6.34 -2.45 -15.45
CA GLU A 123 -5.36 -3.43 -15.92
C GLU A 123 -5.88 -4.28 -17.08
N ARG A 124 -7.15 -4.70 -17.04
CA ARG A 124 -7.77 -5.45 -18.14
C ARG A 124 -7.94 -4.61 -19.40
N GLN A 125 -8.19 -3.31 -19.25
CA GLN A 125 -8.39 -2.37 -20.36
C GLN A 125 -7.10 -1.71 -20.86
N LYS A 126 -5.96 -2.16 -20.33
CA LYS A 126 -4.64 -1.66 -20.70
C LYS A 126 -4.37 -1.94 -22.19
N PRO A 127 -4.06 -0.92 -23.01
CA PRO A 127 -3.76 -1.13 -24.43
C PRO A 127 -2.48 -1.95 -24.58
N ARG A 128 -2.52 -2.98 -25.43
CA ARG A 128 -1.36 -3.80 -25.82
C ARG A 128 -0.87 -3.52 -27.24
N ASN A 129 -1.38 -2.45 -27.85
CA ASN A 129 -1.10 -2.04 -29.22
C ASN A 129 -0.60 -0.60 -29.28
N SER A 130 -0.46 -0.05 -30.48
CA SER A 130 -0.02 1.33 -30.74
C SER A 130 -0.83 2.40 -29.99
N LYS A 131 -2.04 2.10 -29.51
CA LYS A 131 -2.82 3.05 -28.70
C LYS A 131 -2.10 3.45 -27.40
N MET A 132 -1.24 2.59 -26.86
CA MET A 132 -0.43 2.90 -25.67
C MET A 132 0.48 4.12 -25.91
N LEU A 133 0.98 4.30 -27.14
CA LEU A 133 1.94 5.35 -27.49
C LEU A 133 1.36 6.76 -27.38
N TRP A 134 0.04 6.93 -27.51
CA TRP A 134 -0.61 8.24 -27.31
C TRP A 134 -1.38 8.33 -26.00
N GLN A 135 -1.97 7.23 -25.52
CA GLN A 135 -2.75 7.23 -24.28
C GLN A 135 -1.89 7.49 -23.05
N LEU A 136 -0.70 6.88 -22.97
CA LEU A 136 0.17 7.04 -21.81
C LEU A 136 0.73 8.47 -21.71
N PRO A 137 1.25 9.10 -22.78
CA PRO A 137 1.61 10.51 -22.73
C PRO A 137 0.45 11.44 -22.39
N LEU A 138 -0.75 11.19 -22.93
CA LEU A 138 -1.93 11.99 -22.60
C LEU A 138 -2.30 11.87 -21.11
N ALA A 139 -2.32 10.66 -20.56
CA ALA A 139 -2.58 10.44 -19.13
C ALA A 139 -1.52 11.11 -18.24
N SER A 140 -0.25 11.06 -18.65
CA SER A 140 0.85 11.76 -17.97
C SER A 140 0.72 13.28 -18.06
N LEU A 141 0.31 13.83 -19.21
CA LEU A 141 0.05 15.26 -19.38
C LEU A 141 -1.10 15.73 -18.48
N LEU A 142 -2.22 15.00 -18.48
CA LEU A 142 -3.35 15.30 -17.60
C LEU A 142 -2.95 15.24 -16.13
N THR A 143 -2.13 14.24 -15.75
CA THR A 143 -1.57 14.15 -14.39
C THR A 143 -0.72 15.38 -14.07
N GLY A 144 0.12 15.82 -15.01
CA GLY A 144 0.94 17.03 -14.88
C GLY A 144 0.09 18.28 -14.69
N LEU A 145 -0.96 18.47 -15.49
CA LEU A 145 -1.86 19.63 -15.40
C LEU A 145 -2.58 19.71 -14.05
N VAL A 146 -3.10 18.59 -13.55
CA VAL A 146 -3.70 18.52 -12.20
C VAL A 146 -2.66 18.87 -11.12
N SER A 147 -1.42 18.44 -11.32
CA SER A 147 -0.34 18.61 -10.36
C SER A 147 0.21 20.02 -10.26
N ILE A 148 -0.03 20.90 -11.24
CA ILE A 148 0.38 22.31 -11.18
C ILE A 148 -0.29 23.01 -9.99
N ASN A 149 -1.59 22.80 -9.84
CA ASN A 149 -2.37 23.41 -8.74
C ASN A 149 -2.39 22.54 -7.48
N PHE A 150 -2.19 21.22 -7.61
CA PHE A 150 -2.21 20.28 -6.49
C PHE A 150 -1.08 19.24 -6.59
N PRO A 151 0.16 19.61 -6.23
CA PRO A 151 1.36 18.79 -6.44
C PRO A 151 1.34 17.46 -5.68
N GLN A 152 0.52 17.34 -4.63
CA GLN A 152 0.35 16.12 -3.84
C GLN A 152 -0.22 14.94 -4.65
N ILE A 153 -0.85 15.19 -5.81
CA ILE A 153 -1.32 14.13 -6.72
C ILE A 153 -0.15 13.39 -7.39
N MET A 154 1.02 14.03 -7.56
CA MET A 154 2.14 13.47 -8.32
C MET A 154 2.65 12.13 -7.76
N GLY A 155 3.28 11.37 -8.66
CA GLY A 155 4.00 10.16 -8.32
C GLY A 155 3.11 9.05 -7.75
N ASN A 156 3.65 8.29 -6.80
CA ASN A 156 3.00 7.09 -6.27
C ASN A 156 1.92 7.38 -5.20
N GLY A 157 1.70 8.65 -4.82
CA GLY A 157 0.73 9.03 -3.78
C GLY A 157 1.31 9.26 -2.39
N ARG A 158 2.61 9.03 -2.17
CA ARG A 158 3.27 9.33 -0.88
C ARG A 158 3.00 10.75 -0.40
N ALA A 159 3.05 11.74 -1.30
CA ALA A 159 2.85 13.14 -0.94
C ALA A 159 1.43 13.40 -0.38
N LEU A 160 0.39 12.84 -1.01
CA LEU A 160 -0.99 12.94 -0.50
C LEU A 160 -1.19 12.18 0.81
N ALA A 161 -0.59 10.99 0.95
CA ALA A 161 -0.62 10.25 2.21
C ALA A 161 0.02 11.09 3.35
N GLN A 162 1.23 11.61 3.12
CA GLN A 162 1.93 12.46 4.08
C GLN A 162 1.16 13.75 4.39
N PHE A 163 0.55 14.38 3.38
CA PHE A 163 -0.30 15.55 3.56
C PHE A 163 -1.47 15.22 4.48
N SER A 164 -2.12 14.06 4.28
CA SER A 164 -3.23 13.60 5.13
C SER A 164 -2.79 13.31 6.57
N PHE A 165 -1.57 12.80 6.77
CA PHE A 165 -1.01 12.54 8.10
C PHE A 165 -0.57 13.83 8.83
N ASN A 166 -0.23 14.87 8.09
CA ASN A 166 0.17 16.18 8.62
C ASN A 166 -1.01 17.13 8.86
N THR A 167 -2.23 16.76 8.45
CA THR A 167 -3.44 17.57 8.63
C THR A 167 -3.71 17.82 10.11
N THR A 168 -3.72 19.11 10.48
CA THR A 168 -4.13 19.58 11.80
C THR A 168 -5.34 20.54 11.74
N ASP A 169 -5.68 21.02 10.55
CA ASP A 169 -6.69 22.06 10.34
C ASP A 169 -7.96 21.48 9.67
N ASN A 170 -9.12 21.90 10.18
CA ASN A 170 -10.45 21.53 9.69
C ASN A 170 -10.76 22.14 8.32
N HIS A 171 -10.12 23.26 7.94
CA HIS A 171 -10.35 23.92 6.65
C HIS A 171 -9.83 23.11 5.45
N LEU A 172 -9.05 22.05 5.68
CA LEU A 172 -8.47 21.20 4.64
C LEU A 172 -9.43 20.12 4.11
N LEU A 173 -10.67 20.05 4.61
CA LEU A 173 -11.63 19.01 4.23
C LEU A 173 -11.86 18.92 2.71
N LEU A 174 -12.16 20.05 2.05
CA LEU A 174 -12.42 20.08 0.61
C LEU A 174 -11.17 19.69 -0.20
N ILE A 175 -9.99 20.10 0.27
CA ILE A 175 -8.70 19.79 -0.36
C ILE A 175 -8.42 18.28 -0.27
N LEU A 176 -8.68 17.66 0.89
CA LEU A 176 -8.52 16.22 1.06
C LEU A 176 -9.53 15.43 0.22
N LEU A 177 -10.78 15.90 0.13
CA LEU A 177 -11.80 15.26 -0.70
C LEU A 177 -11.42 15.33 -2.18
N PHE A 178 -11.02 16.50 -2.66
CA PHE A 178 -10.50 16.67 -4.01
C PHE A 178 -9.26 15.78 -4.22
N GLY A 179 -8.33 15.77 -3.28
CA GLY A 179 -7.11 14.96 -3.35
C GLY A 179 -7.40 13.46 -3.46
N ALA A 180 -8.33 12.93 -2.67
CA ALA A 180 -8.75 11.54 -2.72
C ALA A 180 -9.35 11.16 -4.09
N ILE A 181 -10.28 11.99 -4.60
CA ILE A 181 -10.95 11.77 -5.88
C ILE A 181 -9.96 11.90 -7.03
N ALA A 182 -9.17 12.97 -7.06
CA ALA A 182 -8.18 13.22 -8.09
C ALA A 182 -7.13 12.11 -8.11
N LYS A 183 -6.63 11.66 -6.94
CA LYS A 183 -5.67 10.57 -6.89
C LYS A 183 -6.25 9.25 -7.40
N TYR A 184 -7.49 8.94 -7.05
CA TYR A 184 -8.19 7.77 -7.56
C TYR A 184 -8.26 7.80 -9.08
N LEU A 185 -8.80 8.88 -9.65
CA LEU A 185 -9.00 9.01 -11.09
C LEU A 185 -7.67 8.96 -11.85
N VAL A 186 -6.67 9.73 -11.41
CA VAL A 186 -5.34 9.74 -12.03
C VAL A 186 -4.71 8.34 -11.99
N THR A 187 -4.82 7.62 -10.88
CA THR A 187 -4.22 6.28 -10.77
C THR A 187 -4.94 5.28 -11.68
N VAL A 188 -6.27 5.29 -11.73
CA VAL A 188 -7.04 4.42 -12.63
C VAL A 188 -6.73 4.73 -14.10
N LEU A 189 -6.73 6.00 -14.48
CA LEU A 189 -6.49 6.43 -15.86
C LEU A 189 -5.06 6.12 -16.33
N THR A 190 -4.05 6.33 -15.48
CA THR A 190 -2.65 6.04 -15.83
C THR A 190 -2.40 4.54 -15.99
N ILE A 191 -2.95 3.70 -15.10
CA ILE A 191 -2.89 2.23 -15.23
C ILE A 191 -3.60 1.81 -16.53
N ARG A 192 -4.82 2.30 -16.75
CA ARG A 192 -5.60 1.98 -17.95
C ARG A 192 -4.89 2.43 -19.22
N ALA A 193 -4.13 3.52 -19.19
CA ALA A 193 -3.43 4.07 -20.34
C ALA A 193 -2.18 3.27 -20.75
N GLY A 194 -1.67 2.39 -19.89
CA GLY A 194 -0.45 1.62 -20.20
C GLY A 194 0.61 1.61 -19.11
N ALA A 195 0.47 2.41 -18.04
CA ALA A 195 1.51 2.50 -17.03
C ALA A 195 1.70 1.14 -16.31
N PHE A 196 2.94 0.84 -15.94
CA PHE A 196 3.24 -0.22 -14.98
C PHE A 196 3.56 0.45 -13.65
N GLY A 197 2.79 0.15 -12.62
CA GLY A 197 2.93 0.79 -11.31
C GLY A 197 2.18 0.03 -10.22
N GLY A 198 2.61 0.24 -8.98
CA GLY A 198 1.95 -0.35 -7.82
C GLY A 198 0.70 0.42 -7.40
N THR A 199 -0.30 -0.31 -6.91
CA THR A 199 -1.55 0.25 -6.37
C THR A 199 -1.53 0.43 -4.85
N LEU A 200 -0.43 0.03 -4.20
CA LEU A 200 -0.25 0.02 -2.75
C LEU A 200 -0.24 1.43 -2.15
N THR A 201 0.68 2.28 -2.60
CA THR A 201 0.83 3.65 -2.10
C THR A 201 -0.35 4.57 -2.49
N PRO A 202 -0.98 4.43 -3.67
CA PRO A 202 -2.25 5.11 -3.94
C PRO A 202 -3.36 4.71 -2.97
N SER A 203 -3.46 3.43 -2.59
CA SER A 203 -4.45 3.00 -1.59
C SER A 203 -4.20 3.66 -0.23
N VAL A 204 -2.95 3.72 0.24
CA VAL A 204 -2.60 4.41 1.49
C VAL A 204 -2.93 5.90 1.41
N ALA A 205 -2.64 6.54 0.27
CA ALA A 205 -2.91 7.97 0.08
C ALA A 205 -4.40 8.30 0.14
N ILE A 206 -5.22 7.53 -0.56
CA ILE A 206 -6.66 7.76 -0.63
C ILE A 206 -7.34 7.35 0.66
N GLY A 207 -6.96 6.23 1.25
CA GLY A 207 -7.42 5.83 2.58
C GLY A 207 -7.01 6.85 3.64
N GLY A 208 -5.79 7.40 3.53
CA GLY A 208 -5.28 8.47 4.37
C GLY A 208 -6.15 9.72 4.32
N ALA A 209 -6.47 10.17 3.11
CA ALA A 209 -7.34 11.33 2.90
C ALA A 209 -8.76 11.07 3.42
N VAL A 210 -9.35 9.90 3.15
CA VAL A 210 -10.67 9.52 3.68
C VAL A 210 -10.68 9.47 5.20
N GLY A 211 -9.66 8.86 5.81
CA GLY A 211 -9.51 8.81 7.26
C GLY A 211 -9.35 10.20 7.87
N ALA A 212 -8.57 11.08 7.24
CA ALA A 212 -8.39 12.47 7.67
C ALA A 212 -9.71 13.26 7.61
N ILE A 213 -10.50 13.10 6.53
CA ILE A 213 -11.81 13.73 6.38
C ILE A 213 -12.74 13.31 7.53
N ILE A 214 -12.82 12.01 7.82
CA ILE A 214 -13.62 11.49 8.94
C ILE A 214 -13.11 12.05 10.27
N GLY A 215 -11.79 12.13 10.45
CA GLY A 215 -11.17 12.74 11.63
C GLY A 215 -11.58 14.19 11.84
N ILE A 216 -11.54 15.01 10.78
CA ILE A 216 -11.99 16.42 10.83
C ILE A 216 -13.47 16.51 11.21
N LEU A 217 -14.33 15.69 10.60
CA LEU A 217 -15.77 15.72 10.84
C LEU A 217 -16.13 15.32 12.27
N ILE A 218 -15.34 14.46 12.91
CA ILE A 218 -15.60 13.99 14.27
C ILE A 218 -14.91 14.86 15.33
N LEU A 219 -13.93 15.69 14.96
CA LEU A 219 -13.18 16.53 15.88
C LEU A 219 -14.05 17.37 16.85
N PRO A 220 -15.21 17.94 16.44
CA PRO A 220 -16.10 18.67 17.36
C PRO A 220 -16.74 17.79 18.46
N PHE A 221 -16.84 16.48 18.23
CA PHE A 221 -17.48 15.52 19.14
C PHE A 221 -16.45 14.75 19.97
N MET A 222 -15.26 14.49 19.42
CA MET A 222 -14.20 13.73 20.09
C MET A 222 -12.84 14.34 19.75
N ALA A 223 -12.07 14.70 20.78
CA ALA A 223 -10.74 15.29 20.65
C ALA A 223 -9.67 14.24 20.28
N ILE A 224 -9.80 13.67 19.08
CA ILE A 224 -8.90 12.64 18.54
C ILE A 224 -7.97 13.26 17.50
N PRO A 225 -6.66 12.96 17.55
CA PRO A 225 -5.73 13.45 16.54
C PRO A 225 -6.09 12.97 15.13
N ILE A 226 -6.27 13.90 14.18
CA ILE A 226 -6.67 13.62 12.79
C ILE A 226 -5.72 12.60 12.11
N TRP A 227 -4.42 12.68 12.42
CA TRP A 227 -3.42 11.77 11.86
C TRP A 227 -3.67 10.30 12.23
N GLN A 228 -4.28 10.00 13.39
CA GLN A 228 -4.62 8.62 13.78
C GLN A 228 -5.74 8.07 12.89
N SER A 229 -6.76 8.89 12.62
CA SER A 229 -7.84 8.58 11.68
C SER A 229 -7.33 8.38 10.26
N ALA A 230 -6.45 9.27 9.80
CA ALA A 230 -5.79 9.17 8.50
C ALA A 230 -4.97 7.89 8.37
N LEU A 231 -4.12 7.58 9.35
CA LEU A 231 -3.27 6.39 9.36
C LEU A 231 -4.10 5.10 9.32
N LEU A 232 -5.17 5.04 10.11
CA LEU A 232 -6.12 3.93 10.09
C LEU A 232 -6.80 3.79 8.73
N GLY A 233 -7.30 4.89 8.16
CA GLY A 233 -7.95 4.86 6.84
C GLY A 233 -7.01 4.36 5.75
N GLY A 234 -5.75 4.82 5.76
CA GLY A 234 -4.70 4.34 4.86
C GLY A 234 -4.45 2.84 4.98
N CYS A 235 -4.36 2.34 6.22
CA CYS A 235 -4.17 0.92 6.52
C CYS A 235 -5.37 0.06 6.08
N SER A 236 -6.59 0.46 6.48
CA SER A 236 -7.83 -0.25 6.18
C SER A 236 -8.12 -0.31 4.68
N LEU A 237 -7.93 0.79 3.94
CA LEU A 237 -8.16 0.81 2.49
C LEU A 237 -7.11 -0.03 1.75
N LEU A 238 -5.85 0.04 2.17
CA LEU A 238 -4.78 -0.83 1.64
C LEU A 238 -5.14 -2.31 1.84
N ALA A 239 -5.51 -2.71 3.05
CA ALA A 239 -5.91 -4.09 3.35
C ALA A 239 -7.07 -4.53 2.45
N ALA A 240 -8.17 -3.77 2.43
CA ALA A 240 -9.37 -4.07 1.65
C ALA A 240 -9.09 -4.16 0.14
N SER A 241 -8.35 -3.21 -0.43
CA SER A 241 -8.06 -3.18 -1.87
C SER A 241 -7.15 -4.34 -2.30
N GLN A 242 -6.13 -4.66 -1.50
CA GLN A 242 -5.18 -5.72 -1.84
C GLN A 242 -5.66 -7.12 -1.46
N GLN A 243 -6.60 -7.22 -0.52
CA GLN A 243 -7.01 -8.49 0.09
C GLN A 243 -5.83 -9.21 0.76
N ALA A 244 -4.99 -8.43 1.44
CA ALA A 244 -3.78 -8.88 2.13
C ALA A 244 -3.66 -8.16 3.49
N PRO A 245 -4.44 -8.59 4.50
CA PRO A 245 -4.49 -7.97 5.82
C PRO A 245 -3.13 -7.83 6.51
N LEU A 246 -2.32 -8.90 6.56
CA LEU A 246 -1.09 -8.89 7.36
C LEU A 246 -0.04 -7.99 6.72
N MET A 247 0.13 -8.09 5.39
CA MET A 247 0.99 -7.21 4.63
C MET A 247 0.59 -5.73 4.81
N ALA A 248 -0.70 -5.40 4.73
CA ALA A 248 -1.14 -4.02 4.90
C ALA A 248 -0.91 -3.48 6.32
N LEU A 249 -1.22 -4.29 7.34
CA LEU A 249 -1.02 -3.94 8.74
C LEU A 249 0.46 -3.67 9.03
N PHE A 250 1.33 -4.61 8.67
CA PHE A 250 2.77 -4.47 8.90
C PHE A 250 3.42 -3.42 8.01
N MET A 251 2.88 -3.17 6.80
CA MET A 251 3.33 -2.06 5.97
C MET A 251 3.20 -0.76 6.72
N ILE A 252 2.00 -0.42 7.22
CA ILE A 252 1.79 0.84 7.93
C ILE A 252 2.58 0.89 9.25
N PHE A 253 2.68 -0.23 9.95
CA PHE A 253 3.46 -0.35 11.19
C PHE A 253 4.95 -0.05 10.98
N GLU A 254 5.60 -0.70 10.04
CA GLU A 254 7.04 -0.54 9.78
C GLU A 254 7.34 0.81 9.13
N VAL A 255 6.61 1.21 8.09
CA VAL A 255 6.98 2.41 7.32
C VAL A 255 6.75 3.73 8.08
N CYS A 256 5.98 3.70 9.16
CA CYS A 256 5.76 4.85 10.05
C CYS A 256 6.52 4.72 11.39
N HIS A 257 7.26 3.62 11.62
CA HIS A 257 7.92 3.28 12.89
C HIS A 257 6.99 3.38 14.12
N LEU A 258 5.83 2.72 14.05
CA LEU A 258 4.84 2.80 15.13
C LEU A 258 5.25 1.95 16.34
N GLY A 259 4.80 2.38 17.52
CA GLY A 259 4.86 1.56 18.73
C GLY A 259 3.88 0.38 18.65
N SER A 260 4.17 -0.72 19.36
CA SER A 260 3.40 -1.97 19.33
C SER A 260 1.90 -1.80 19.60
N MET A 261 1.52 -0.84 20.45
CA MET A 261 0.12 -0.55 20.78
C MET A 261 -0.70 -0.06 19.58
N ALA A 262 -0.07 0.45 18.51
CA ALA A 262 -0.76 0.82 17.29
C ALA A 262 -1.37 -0.40 16.56
N LEU A 263 -0.85 -1.62 16.80
CA LEU A 263 -1.37 -2.84 16.18
C LEU A 263 -2.81 -3.15 16.60
N VAL A 264 -3.26 -2.69 17.77
CA VAL A 264 -4.62 -2.95 18.27
C VAL A 264 -5.68 -2.23 17.41
N PRO A 265 -5.70 -0.89 17.31
CA PRO A 265 -6.68 -0.20 16.48
C PRO A 265 -6.48 -0.47 14.98
N LEU A 266 -5.23 -0.56 14.50
CA LEU A 266 -4.96 -0.88 13.10
C LEU A 266 -5.43 -2.30 12.74
N GLY A 267 -5.15 -3.28 13.60
CA GLY A 267 -5.57 -4.67 13.40
C GLY A 267 -7.09 -4.82 13.39
N LEU A 268 -7.79 -4.14 14.31
CA LEU A 268 -9.25 -4.08 14.32
C LEU A 268 -9.78 -3.48 13.00
N GLY A 269 -9.23 -2.34 12.58
CA GLY A 269 -9.65 -1.68 11.35
C GLY A 269 -9.36 -2.49 10.09
N VAL A 270 -8.25 -3.24 10.07
CA VAL A 270 -7.91 -4.16 8.97
C VAL A 270 -8.90 -5.33 8.93
N ALA A 271 -9.20 -5.95 10.07
CA ALA A 271 -10.13 -7.07 10.14
C ALA A 271 -11.53 -6.68 9.63
N ILE A 272 -12.05 -5.54 10.09
CA ILE A 272 -13.35 -5.01 9.68
C ILE A 272 -13.34 -4.65 8.18
N ALA A 273 -12.33 -3.91 7.72
CA ALA A 273 -12.26 -3.49 6.32
C ALA A 273 -12.18 -4.68 5.35
N ILE A 274 -11.45 -5.74 5.70
CA ILE A 274 -11.41 -6.99 4.93
C ILE A 274 -12.77 -7.67 4.91
N ALA A 275 -13.42 -7.82 6.06
CA ALA A 275 -14.74 -8.46 6.16
C ALA A 275 -15.76 -7.74 5.27
N VAL A 276 -15.86 -6.41 5.42
CA VAL A 276 -16.75 -5.57 4.61
C VAL A 276 -16.41 -5.66 3.13
N SER A 277 -15.13 -5.57 2.78
CA SER A 277 -14.69 -5.64 1.38
C SER A 277 -15.04 -6.99 0.74
N ARG A 278 -14.90 -8.10 1.48
CA ARG A 278 -15.24 -9.44 0.99
C ARG A 278 -16.73 -9.61 0.75
N LEU A 279 -17.59 -9.08 1.62
CA LEU A 279 -19.04 -9.10 1.41
C LEU A 279 -19.43 -8.40 0.10
N VAL A 280 -18.77 -7.28 -0.24
CA VAL A 280 -19.04 -6.54 -1.49
C VAL A 280 -18.45 -7.22 -2.73
N LEU A 281 -17.36 -7.96 -2.58
CA LEU A 281 -16.68 -8.65 -3.68
C LEU A 281 -17.31 -10.02 -3.98
N ASN A 282 -17.81 -10.71 -2.96
CA ASN A 282 -18.40 -12.04 -3.03
C ASN A 282 -19.79 -12.03 -2.35
N PRO A 283 -20.82 -11.43 -2.98
CA PRO A 283 -22.15 -11.25 -2.37
C PRO A 283 -22.97 -12.54 -2.25
N SER A 284 -22.41 -13.71 -2.53
CA SER A 284 -23.11 -14.99 -2.66
C SER A 284 -22.67 -16.06 -1.64
N ASN A 285 -22.30 -15.64 -0.42
CA ASN A 285 -22.20 -16.52 0.75
C ASN A 285 -23.39 -16.30 1.66
#